data_AF-A0A834VLX2-F1
#
_entry.id   AF-A0A834VLX2-F1
#
_cell.length_a   1.000
_cell.length_b   1.000
_cell.length_c   1.000
_cell.angle_alpha   90.00
_cell.angle_beta   90.00
_cell.angle_gamma   90.00
#
_symmetry.space_group_name_H-M   'P 1'
#
loop_
_entity.id
_entity.type
_entity.pdbx_description
1 polymer ?
#
loop_
_entity_poly.entity_id
_entity_poly.type
_entity_poly.pdbx_seq_one_letter_code
_entity_poly.pdbx_strand_id
1 'polypeptide(L)'
;MPPRRAPLVPSNEADIQLALLSIDSAQIQSTRRAATVFDIPKSTLIDRRAGKRARRDCQPNSRKLTQREEEVIVSYILQLDQRGFAPTYAAARDMADKLLAARGAGQVGQKWPANFVKRTDSLRTCFNRAYDRQRALCENPALIRSWFELIEKTKAKLSICDKDIYNFDEASFIIGKITTQLVITGAERRGRPKTLQLGNREWVTLIAAISAAGWSVPPFLIFAGQYHLSAWYEEAEIPRDWAIAVSNNGWTNNKLRVEWLKHFNAHTQARTIGARRLLIINGHKSHQSLAFQELCKENNIYTLCMPPHSSHLLQPLDVGCFSPLKRAYSREVESLMRNHINHITKLEFLPAFKIAFDQAFTPANICSAFRGAGLIPLQPEAVLSKLDVQLRTPTPPAAALPEAPWVAQTPSNARELEAQSSLIRERVRQHKSSSPASIIEAIDQLKKGAEVIMLSAELMRDRISSLEKANSAASARRRRSKRRIQKHGVLIKGTGEDILAQNEADQQIAHEERRGGARSGLSQRAQRRCTRCKETGHNSRTCNTNTINIE
;
A
#
# COMPACT_ATOMS: atom_id res chain seq x y z
N MET A 1 16.76 45.93 42.76
CA MET A 1 15.98 44.67 42.65
C MET A 1 16.04 43.94 43.98
N PRO A 2 14.92 43.47 44.57
CA PRO A 2 14.98 42.63 45.76
C PRO A 2 15.48 41.22 45.37
N PRO A 3 16.11 40.48 46.30
CA PRO A 3 16.68 39.17 46.00
C PRO A 3 15.56 38.16 45.67
N ARG A 4 15.79 37.35 44.62
CA ARG A 4 14.91 36.24 44.24
C ARG A 4 14.82 35.25 45.40
N ARG A 5 13.60 34.99 45.89
CA ARG A 5 13.32 33.92 46.86
C ARG A 5 13.68 32.56 46.26
N ALA A 6 14.36 31.74 47.04
CA ALA A 6 14.68 30.36 46.71
C ALA A 6 13.40 29.55 46.41
N PRO A 7 13.46 28.55 45.50
CA PRO A 7 12.32 27.71 45.18
C PRO A 7 11.97 26.83 46.40
N LEU A 8 10.79 27.05 46.97
CA LEU A 8 10.20 26.18 47.99
C LEU A 8 9.84 24.84 47.35
N VAL A 9 10.31 23.75 47.95
CA VAL A 9 9.95 22.36 47.61
C VAL A 9 8.42 22.23 47.71
N PRO A 10 7.74 21.52 46.77
CA PRO A 10 6.30 21.33 46.84
C PRO A 10 5.94 20.49 48.08
N SER A 11 5.42 21.16 49.12
CA SER A 11 4.94 20.53 50.35
C SER A 11 3.79 19.55 50.05
N ASN A 12 3.84 18.36 50.63
CA ASN A 12 2.87 17.30 50.39
C ASN A 12 1.59 17.57 51.19
N GLU A 13 0.41 17.15 50.69
CA GLU A 13 -0.88 17.44 51.36
C GLU A 13 -0.95 16.87 52.78
N ALA A 14 -0.29 15.73 52.98
CA ALA A 14 -0.18 15.04 54.24
C ALA A 14 0.52 15.87 55.32
N ASP A 15 1.59 16.58 54.95
CA ASP A 15 2.37 17.41 55.88
C ASP A 15 1.54 18.62 56.35
N ILE A 16 0.71 19.16 55.46
CA ILE A 16 -0.22 20.25 55.76
C ILE A 16 -1.31 19.77 56.74
N GLN A 17 -1.85 18.56 56.54
CA GLN A 17 -2.84 17.95 57.44
C GLN A 17 -2.23 17.67 58.83
N LEU A 18 -1.02 17.10 58.88
CA LEU A 18 -0.27 16.87 60.12
C LEU A 18 0.05 18.17 60.87
N ALA A 19 0.42 19.22 60.14
CA ALA A 19 0.66 20.54 60.72
C ALA A 19 -0.61 21.18 61.31
N LEU A 20 -1.77 20.97 60.69
CA LEU A 20 -3.06 21.43 61.22
C LEU A 20 -3.46 20.63 62.48
N LEU A 21 -3.34 19.30 62.44
CA LEU A 21 -3.63 18.43 63.58
C LEU A 21 -2.76 18.77 64.80
N SER A 22 -1.48 19.09 64.60
CA SER A 22 -0.55 19.47 65.68
C SER A 22 -0.82 20.89 66.22
N ILE A 23 -1.46 21.78 65.45
CA ILE A 23 -1.99 23.05 65.96
C ILE A 23 -3.27 22.81 66.76
N ASP A 24 -4.19 22.00 66.25
CA ASP A 24 -5.52 21.77 66.85
C ASP A 24 -5.44 20.91 68.13
N SER A 25 -4.46 20.01 68.21
CA SER A 25 -4.13 19.25 69.43
C SER A 25 -3.25 20.01 70.44
N ALA A 26 -3.02 21.31 70.21
CA ALA A 26 -2.22 22.21 71.05
C ALA A 26 -0.73 21.81 71.25
N GLN A 27 -0.21 20.84 70.48
CA GLN A 27 1.21 20.47 70.48
C GLN A 27 2.10 21.61 69.96
N ILE A 28 1.59 22.42 69.02
CA ILE A 28 2.25 23.62 68.53
C ILE A 28 1.32 24.83 68.66
N GLN A 29 1.65 25.74 69.57
CA GLN A 29 0.79 26.87 69.95
C GLN A 29 0.70 27.99 68.90
N SER A 30 1.51 27.95 67.83
CA SER A 30 1.54 29.03 66.82
C SER A 30 1.61 28.50 65.41
N THR A 31 0.75 29.03 64.53
CA THR A 31 0.77 28.79 63.08
C THR A 31 2.12 29.13 62.44
N ARG A 32 2.84 30.11 63.00
CA ARG A 32 4.20 30.47 62.55
C ARG A 32 5.20 29.37 62.88
N ARG A 33 5.09 28.78 64.08
CA ARG A 33 5.98 27.72 64.54
C ARG A 33 5.70 26.41 63.80
N ALA A 34 4.44 26.08 63.56
CA ALA A 34 4.06 24.92 62.76
C ALA A 34 4.55 25.04 61.30
N ALA A 35 4.44 26.24 60.70
CA ALA A 35 4.99 26.51 59.36
C ALA A 35 6.51 26.26 59.29
N THR A 36 7.25 26.60 60.35
CA THR A 36 8.71 26.35 60.40
C THR A 36 9.06 24.89 60.66
N VAL A 37 8.30 24.20 61.53
CA VAL A 37 8.56 22.80 61.89
C VAL A 37 8.30 21.85 60.73
N PHE A 38 7.23 22.09 59.97
CA PHE A 38 6.83 21.25 58.84
C PHE A 38 7.37 21.76 57.48
N ASP A 39 8.19 22.81 57.47
CA ASP A 39 8.71 23.48 56.27
C ASP A 39 7.61 23.84 55.25
N ILE A 40 6.52 24.43 55.75
CA ILE A 40 5.34 24.80 54.95
C ILE A 40 5.22 26.33 54.94
N PRO A 41 4.97 26.96 53.78
CA PRO A 41 4.68 28.39 53.74
C PRO A 41 3.51 28.75 54.65
N LYS A 42 3.73 29.71 55.57
CA LYS A 42 2.72 30.17 56.54
C LYS A 42 1.40 30.55 55.87
N SER A 43 1.45 31.15 54.66
CA SER A 43 0.27 31.50 53.87
C SER A 43 -0.58 30.27 53.51
N THR A 44 0.05 29.16 53.12
CA THR A 44 -0.64 27.91 52.75
C THR A 44 -1.33 27.29 53.95
N LEU A 45 -0.70 27.29 55.12
CA LEU A 45 -1.28 26.83 56.40
C LEU A 45 -2.48 27.69 56.83
N ILE A 46 -2.39 29.02 56.70
CA ILE A 46 -3.50 29.94 56.97
C ILE A 46 -4.67 29.68 56.02
N ASP A 47 -4.38 29.55 54.72
CA ASP A 47 -5.41 29.30 53.71
C ASP A 47 -6.13 27.97 53.94
N ARG A 48 -5.41 26.91 54.34
CA ARG A 48 -6.03 25.61 54.67
C ARG A 48 -6.84 25.66 55.96
N ARG A 49 -6.36 26.36 56.98
CA ARG A 49 -7.11 26.58 58.23
C ARG A 49 -8.39 27.39 58.01
N ALA A 50 -8.38 28.28 57.02
CA ALA A 50 -9.55 29.02 56.56
C ALA A 50 -10.47 28.22 55.61
N GLY A 51 -10.23 26.90 55.44
CA GLY A 51 -11.06 26.00 54.64
C GLY A 51 -10.83 26.08 53.12
N LYS A 52 -9.82 26.82 52.64
CA LYS A 52 -9.50 26.85 51.20
C LYS A 52 -8.84 25.54 50.81
N ARG A 53 -9.40 24.84 49.81
CA ARG A 53 -8.86 23.57 49.30
C ARG A 53 -7.60 23.81 48.46
N ALA A 54 -6.79 22.76 48.30
CA ALA A 54 -5.65 22.78 47.40
C ALA A 54 -6.11 23.15 45.99
N ARG A 55 -5.33 23.91 45.25
CA ARG A 55 -5.68 24.28 43.87
C ARG A 55 -5.88 23.05 42.96
N ARG A 56 -5.22 21.92 43.25
CA ARG A 56 -5.42 20.62 42.58
C ARG A 56 -6.79 20.00 42.84
N ASP A 57 -7.40 20.30 43.98
CA ASP A 57 -8.69 19.73 44.44
C ASP A 57 -9.85 20.72 44.24
N CYS A 58 -9.54 21.96 43.82
CA CYS A 58 -10.53 22.96 43.43
C CYS A 58 -11.00 22.71 42.01
N GLN A 59 -12.32 22.71 41.81
CA GLN A 59 -12.92 22.66 40.48
C GLN A 59 -12.57 23.97 39.72
N PRO A 60 -12.07 23.91 38.48
CA PRO A 60 -11.70 25.12 37.74
C PRO A 60 -12.90 26.04 37.52
N ASN A 61 -12.76 27.33 37.85
CA ASN A 61 -13.80 28.36 37.69
C ASN A 61 -14.28 28.57 36.24
N SER A 62 -13.63 27.95 35.25
CA SER A 62 -13.87 28.14 33.81
C SER A 62 -14.70 27.03 33.17
N ARG A 63 -15.62 26.39 33.90
CA ARG A 63 -16.59 25.45 33.31
C ARG A 63 -17.85 26.22 32.92
N LYS A 64 -18.10 26.35 31.61
CA LYS A 64 -19.34 26.94 31.11
C LYS A 64 -20.55 26.06 31.44
N LEU A 65 -20.42 24.73 31.39
CA LEU A 65 -21.49 23.82 31.76
C LEU A 65 -21.36 23.37 33.23
N THR A 66 -22.49 23.13 33.87
CA THR A 66 -22.58 22.48 35.17
C THR A 66 -22.31 20.98 35.03
N GLN A 67 -21.94 20.33 36.14
CA GLN A 67 -21.70 18.90 36.14
C GLN A 67 -22.91 18.08 35.68
N ARG A 68 -24.13 18.49 36.09
CA ARG A 68 -25.38 17.84 35.67
C ARG A 68 -25.64 17.97 34.16
N GLU A 69 -25.37 19.14 33.58
CA GLU A 69 -25.49 19.35 32.13
C GLU A 69 -24.50 18.46 31.36
N GLU A 70 -23.27 18.32 31.85
CA GLU A 70 -22.29 17.41 31.25
C GLU A 70 -22.72 15.94 31.37
N GLU A 71 -23.26 15.50 32.51
CA GLU A 71 -23.79 14.14 32.72
C GLU A 71 -24.96 13.82 31.77
N VAL A 72 -25.83 14.80 31.49
CA VAL A 72 -26.92 14.66 30.51
C VAL A 72 -26.37 14.48 29.10
N ILE A 73 -25.33 15.22 28.72
CA ILE A 73 -24.67 15.05 27.41
C ILE A 73 -24.02 13.67 27.30
N VAL A 74 -23.36 13.19 28.36
CA VAL A 74 -22.75 11.84 28.39
C VAL A 74 -23.81 10.76 28.22
N SER A 75 -24.89 10.81 29.00
CA SER A 75 -25.96 9.81 28.92
C SER A 75 -26.63 9.79 27.54
N TYR A 76 -26.85 10.95 26.94
CA TYR A 76 -27.42 11.05 25.60
C TYR A 76 -26.48 10.53 24.50
N ILE A 77 -25.17 10.79 24.60
CA ILE A 77 -24.17 10.22 23.68
C ILE A 77 -24.16 8.69 23.76
N LEU A 78 -24.20 8.12 24.96
CA LEU A 78 -24.24 6.66 25.15
C LEU A 78 -25.54 6.03 24.62
N GLN A 79 -26.68 6.72 24.74
CA GLN A 79 -27.94 6.27 24.13
C GLN A 79 -27.92 6.32 22.60
N LEU A 80 -27.25 7.31 22.01
CA LEU A 80 -27.05 7.38 20.56
C LEU A 80 -26.15 6.24 20.07
N ASP A 81 -25.07 5.95 20.81
CA ASP A 81 -24.15 4.85 20.53
C ASP A 81 -24.85 3.48 20.58
N GLN A 82 -25.66 3.23 21.61
CA GLN A 82 -26.49 2.01 21.72
C GLN A 82 -27.48 1.83 20.57
N ARG A 83 -27.91 2.92 19.93
CA ARG A 83 -28.80 2.92 18.76
C ARG A 83 -28.06 2.89 17.43
N GLY A 84 -26.72 2.77 17.45
CA GLY A 84 -25.87 2.73 16.26
C GLY A 84 -25.59 4.09 15.62
N PHE A 85 -25.91 5.20 16.29
CA PHE A 85 -25.55 6.53 15.83
C PHE A 85 -24.18 6.93 16.39
N ALA A 86 -23.29 7.42 15.53
CA ALA A 86 -21.95 7.89 15.91
C ALA A 86 -21.93 9.43 16.01
N PRO A 87 -22.23 10.04 17.17
CA PRO A 87 -22.23 11.49 17.33
C PRO A 87 -20.81 12.06 17.16
N THR A 88 -20.70 13.10 16.35
CA THR A 88 -19.43 13.80 16.08
C THR A 88 -19.13 14.85 17.17
N TYR A 89 -17.90 15.39 17.17
CA TYR A 89 -17.56 16.54 18.02
C TYR A 89 -18.49 17.74 17.80
N ALA A 90 -19.00 17.94 16.58
CA ALA A 90 -19.97 18.99 16.30
C ALA A 90 -21.32 18.68 16.98
N ALA A 91 -21.81 17.44 16.91
CA ALA A 91 -23.04 17.05 17.59
C ALA A 91 -22.94 17.20 19.12
N ALA A 92 -21.81 16.81 19.73
CA ALA A 92 -21.58 17.01 21.16
C ALA A 92 -21.52 18.51 21.54
N ARG A 93 -20.96 19.33 20.64
CA ARG A 93 -20.96 20.80 20.79
C ARG A 93 -22.37 21.36 20.73
N ASP A 94 -23.18 20.92 19.76
CA ASP A 94 -24.56 21.37 19.59
C ASP A 94 -25.42 20.99 20.79
N MET A 95 -25.22 19.81 21.38
CA MET A 95 -25.89 19.42 22.63
C MET A 95 -25.55 20.39 23.76
N ALA A 96 -24.27 20.74 23.90
CA ALA A 96 -23.82 21.70 24.91
C ALA A 96 -24.37 23.11 24.65
N ASP A 97 -24.32 23.58 23.41
CA ASP A 97 -24.82 24.90 23.02
C ASP A 97 -26.34 25.00 23.18
N LYS A 98 -27.09 23.92 22.96
CA LYS A 98 -28.54 23.86 23.25
C LYS A 98 -28.84 24.01 24.74
N LEU A 99 -28.10 23.32 25.60
CA LEU A 99 -28.27 23.45 27.06
C LEU A 99 -27.89 24.86 27.55
N LEU A 100 -26.84 25.46 26.97
CA LEU A 100 -26.44 26.84 27.28
C LEU A 100 -27.46 27.88 26.78
N ALA A 101 -28.03 27.70 25.60
CA ALA A 101 -29.07 28.58 25.07
C ALA A 101 -30.34 28.55 25.93
N ALA A 102 -30.72 27.37 26.45
CA ALA A 102 -31.90 27.22 27.32
C ALA A 102 -31.81 28.02 28.64
N ARG A 103 -30.59 28.35 29.09
CA ARG A 103 -30.32 29.18 30.28
C ARG A 103 -29.88 30.61 29.95
N GLY A 104 -29.99 31.03 28.69
CA GLY A 104 -29.58 32.38 28.26
C GLY A 104 -28.06 32.62 28.28
N ALA A 105 -27.25 31.57 28.23
CA ALA A 105 -25.78 31.67 28.17
C ALA A 105 -25.27 31.54 26.73
N GLY A 106 -24.10 32.12 26.45
CA GLY A 106 -23.44 32.00 25.15
C GLY A 106 -22.88 30.61 24.87
N GLN A 107 -22.32 30.42 23.67
CA GLN A 107 -21.84 29.11 23.19
C GLN A 107 -20.53 28.63 23.84
N VAL A 108 -20.25 27.33 23.76
CA VAL A 108 -18.95 26.75 24.10
C VAL A 108 -17.89 27.08 23.04
N GLY A 109 -16.63 27.10 23.46
CA GLY A 109 -15.49 27.31 22.56
C GLY A 109 -15.22 26.11 21.65
N GLN A 110 -14.56 26.33 20.51
CA GLN A 110 -14.26 25.27 19.52
C GLN A 110 -13.49 24.07 20.09
N LYS A 111 -12.64 24.27 21.10
CA LYS A 111 -11.87 23.21 21.76
C LYS A 111 -12.64 22.46 22.85
N TRP A 112 -13.84 22.91 23.21
CA TRP A 112 -14.62 22.31 24.29
C TRP A 112 -14.95 20.83 24.04
N PRO A 113 -15.42 20.38 22.86
CA PRO A 113 -15.76 18.97 22.63
C PRO A 113 -14.56 18.03 22.80
N ALA A 114 -13.38 18.42 22.31
CA ALA A 114 -12.16 17.65 22.45
C ALA A 114 -11.73 17.54 23.92
N ASN A 115 -11.78 18.65 24.67
CA ASN A 115 -11.46 18.66 26.09
C ASN A 115 -12.52 17.94 26.95
N PHE A 116 -13.78 17.91 26.49
CA PHE A 116 -14.89 17.20 27.14
C PHE A 116 -14.69 15.69 27.02
N VAL A 117 -14.43 15.18 25.81
CA VAL A 117 -14.14 13.75 25.63
C VAL A 117 -12.86 13.34 26.37
N LYS A 118 -11.81 14.18 26.35
CA LYS A 118 -10.55 13.88 27.04
C LYS A 118 -10.67 13.76 28.57
N ARG A 119 -11.63 14.46 29.19
CA ARG A 119 -11.80 14.48 30.67
C ARG A 119 -12.88 13.53 31.17
N THR A 120 -13.58 12.83 30.29
CA THR A 120 -14.72 11.99 30.61
C THR A 120 -14.37 10.55 30.28
N ASP A 121 -14.07 9.74 31.30
CA ASP A 121 -13.54 8.38 31.13
C ASP A 121 -14.51 7.42 30.43
N SER A 122 -15.81 7.72 30.43
CA SER A 122 -16.85 6.93 29.76
C SER A 122 -16.94 7.15 28.25
N LEU A 123 -16.21 8.14 27.69
CA LEU A 123 -16.27 8.48 26.27
C LEU A 123 -14.91 8.30 25.60
N ARG A 124 -14.91 7.74 24.38
CA ARG A 124 -13.71 7.56 23.55
C ARG A 124 -13.96 8.04 22.13
N THR A 125 -12.92 8.55 21.47
CA THR A 125 -12.98 8.81 20.03
C THR A 125 -12.41 7.65 19.22
N CYS A 126 -13.11 7.31 18.14
CA CYS A 126 -12.72 6.31 17.15
C CYS A 126 -12.92 6.87 15.73
N PHE A 127 -12.17 6.33 14.77
CA PHE A 127 -12.37 6.69 13.37
C PHE A 127 -13.62 6.00 12.84
N ASN A 128 -14.63 6.78 12.42
CA ASN A 128 -15.74 6.25 11.66
C ASN A 128 -15.25 5.86 10.26
N ARG A 129 -15.43 4.60 9.86
CA ARG A 129 -15.24 4.15 8.48
C ARG A 129 -16.61 4.19 7.81
N ALA A 130 -16.71 4.91 6.68
CA ALA A 130 -17.91 4.88 5.87
C ALA A 130 -18.25 3.41 5.54
N TYR A 131 -19.36 2.93 6.09
CA TYR A 131 -19.84 1.58 5.93
C TYR A 131 -20.94 1.58 4.89
N ASP A 132 -20.87 0.69 3.91
CA ASP A 132 -21.86 0.63 2.85
C ASP A 132 -23.20 0.17 3.43
N ARG A 133 -24.25 0.98 3.26
CA ARG A 133 -25.60 0.70 3.79
C ARG A 133 -26.16 -0.62 3.27
N GLN A 134 -25.84 -1.01 2.03
CA GLN A 134 -26.28 -2.30 1.48
C GLN A 134 -25.56 -3.47 2.15
N ARG A 135 -24.30 -3.30 2.57
CA ARG A 135 -23.57 -4.31 3.36
C ARG A 135 -24.20 -4.49 4.74
N ALA A 136 -24.53 -3.40 5.43
CA ALA A 136 -25.19 -3.47 6.74
C ALA A 136 -26.55 -4.18 6.72
N LEU A 137 -27.32 -4.02 5.63
CA LEU A 137 -28.62 -4.69 5.47
C LEU A 137 -28.48 -6.18 5.09
N CYS A 138 -27.39 -6.56 4.41
CA CYS A 138 -27.15 -7.93 3.97
C CYS A 138 -26.38 -8.78 4.99
N GLU A 139 -25.78 -8.17 6.02
CA GLU A 139 -25.14 -8.83 7.16
C GLU A 139 -26.14 -9.40 8.17
N ASN A 140 -27.26 -9.92 7.70
CA ASN A 140 -28.19 -10.65 8.54
C ASN A 140 -27.53 -11.95 9.01
N PRO A 141 -27.31 -12.15 10.33
CA PRO A 141 -26.68 -13.37 10.84
C PRO A 141 -27.39 -14.65 10.39
N ALA A 142 -28.71 -14.61 10.20
CA ALA A 142 -29.50 -15.76 9.72
C ALA A 142 -29.19 -16.12 8.26
N LEU A 143 -28.96 -15.13 7.38
CA LEU A 143 -28.59 -15.37 5.99
C LEU A 143 -27.18 -15.95 5.89
N ILE A 144 -26.24 -15.46 6.71
CA ILE A 144 -24.87 -15.99 6.73
C ILE A 144 -24.86 -17.41 7.30
N ARG A 145 -25.60 -17.67 8.38
CA ARG A 145 -25.70 -19.00 8.99
C ARG A 145 -26.33 -20.02 8.04
N SER A 146 -27.46 -19.69 7.42
CA SER A 146 -28.11 -20.58 6.45
C SER A 146 -27.23 -20.90 5.23
N TRP A 147 -26.38 -19.96 4.82
CA TRP A 147 -25.39 -20.20 3.77
C TRP A 147 -24.29 -21.19 4.17
N PHE A 148 -23.77 -21.09 5.39
CA PHE A 148 -22.83 -22.09 5.90
C PHE A 148 -23.45 -23.48 6.01
N GLU A 149 -24.71 -23.58 6.46
CA GLU A 149 -25.46 -24.84 6.48
C GLU A 149 -25.64 -25.41 5.07
N LEU A 150 -25.86 -24.55 4.06
CA LEU A 150 -25.96 -24.98 2.65
C LEU A 150 -24.62 -25.55 2.16
N ILE A 151 -23.49 -24.94 2.53
CA ILE A 151 -22.17 -25.48 2.19
C ILE A 151 -21.98 -26.86 2.83
N GLU A 152 -22.29 -27.00 4.11
CA GLU A 152 -22.16 -28.27 4.83
C GLU A 152 -23.01 -29.37 4.18
N LYS A 153 -24.30 -29.08 3.94
CA LYS A 153 -25.22 -30.00 3.25
C LYS A 153 -24.73 -30.38 1.85
N THR A 154 -24.20 -29.41 1.10
CA THR A 154 -23.67 -29.64 -0.26
C THR A 154 -22.42 -30.52 -0.23
N LYS A 155 -21.49 -30.26 0.70
CA LYS A 155 -20.28 -31.07 0.88
C LYS A 155 -20.63 -32.51 1.23
N ALA A 156 -21.57 -32.72 2.16
CA ALA A 156 -22.03 -34.05 2.55
C ALA A 156 -22.73 -34.78 1.39
N LYS A 157 -23.70 -34.13 0.73
CA LYS A 157 -24.48 -34.72 -0.37
C LYS A 157 -23.61 -35.12 -1.56
N LEU A 158 -22.59 -34.31 -1.86
CA LEU A 158 -21.73 -34.50 -3.04
C LEU A 158 -20.39 -35.17 -2.72
N SER A 159 -20.15 -35.52 -1.45
CA SER A 159 -18.89 -36.11 -0.96
C SER A 159 -17.65 -35.31 -1.42
N ILE A 160 -17.72 -33.98 -1.30
CA ILE A 160 -16.63 -33.08 -1.73
C ILE A 160 -15.57 -33.01 -0.64
N CYS A 161 -14.32 -33.31 -0.99
CA CYS A 161 -13.18 -33.18 -0.09
C CYS A 161 -12.89 -31.69 0.18
N ASP A 162 -12.48 -31.35 1.41
CA ASP A 162 -12.09 -29.98 1.77
C ASP A 162 -11.03 -29.43 0.83
N LYS A 163 -10.07 -30.25 0.40
CA LYS A 163 -9.00 -29.87 -0.53
C LYS A 163 -9.51 -29.51 -1.94
N ASP A 164 -10.70 -29.98 -2.32
CA ASP A 164 -11.35 -29.70 -3.61
C ASP A 164 -12.33 -28.51 -3.54
N ILE A 165 -12.26 -27.71 -2.48
CA ILE A 165 -12.97 -26.44 -2.37
C ILE A 165 -12.07 -25.33 -2.90
N TYR A 166 -12.61 -24.54 -3.81
CA TYR A 166 -11.94 -23.44 -4.48
C TYR A 166 -12.70 -22.15 -4.25
N ASN A 167 -11.96 -21.07 -4.16
CA ASN A 167 -12.49 -19.72 -4.13
C ASN A 167 -12.04 -18.95 -5.37
N PHE A 168 -12.97 -18.24 -6.01
CA PHE A 168 -12.73 -17.43 -7.19
C PHE A 168 -13.09 -15.97 -6.95
N ASP A 169 -12.25 -15.07 -7.44
CA ASP A 169 -12.59 -13.65 -7.48
C ASP A 169 -11.74 -12.83 -8.47
N GLU A 170 -12.20 -11.60 -8.71
CA GLU A 170 -11.58 -10.63 -9.59
C GLU A 170 -11.02 -9.43 -8.81
N ALA A 171 -9.79 -9.02 -9.12
CA ALA A 171 -9.16 -7.83 -8.55
C ALA A 171 -8.65 -6.91 -9.65
N SER A 172 -9.03 -5.64 -9.59
CA SER A 172 -8.53 -4.62 -10.53
C SER A 172 -7.32 -3.87 -9.98
N PHE A 173 -6.35 -3.64 -10.85
CA PHE A 173 -5.13 -2.88 -10.61
C PHE A 173 -5.08 -1.70 -11.59
N ILE A 174 -4.58 -0.56 -11.12
CA ILE A 174 -4.22 0.56 -11.99
C ILE A 174 -2.70 0.54 -12.10
N ILE A 175 -2.20 0.48 -13.34
CA ILE A 175 -0.76 0.50 -13.59
C ILE A 175 -0.16 1.81 -13.05
N GLY A 176 0.89 1.71 -12.23
CA GLY A 176 1.59 2.88 -11.69
C GLY A 176 0.91 3.57 -10.50
N LYS A 177 -0.16 2.99 -9.93
CA LYS A 177 -0.80 3.56 -8.74
C LYS A 177 -0.19 3.02 -7.45
N ILE A 178 0.43 3.91 -6.67
CA ILE A 178 0.86 3.63 -5.29
C ILE A 178 -0.34 3.84 -4.34
N THR A 179 -0.58 2.87 -3.45
CA THR A 179 -1.54 3.01 -2.33
C THR A 179 -1.02 4.06 -1.34
N THR A 180 -1.91 4.83 -0.71
CA THR A 180 -1.50 5.83 0.29
C THR A 180 -0.66 5.19 1.41
N GLN A 181 0.56 5.68 1.60
CA GLN A 181 1.47 5.23 2.66
C GLN A 181 1.86 6.39 3.57
N LEU A 182 2.32 6.06 4.78
CA LEU A 182 2.96 7.03 5.67
C LEU A 182 4.32 7.38 5.08
N VAL A 183 4.57 8.65 4.82
CA VAL A 183 5.86 9.13 4.28
C VAL A 183 6.56 9.99 5.31
N ILE A 184 7.88 9.82 5.39
CA ILE A 184 8.74 10.68 6.21
C ILE A 184 9.02 11.94 5.39
N THR A 185 8.71 13.11 5.95
CA THR A 185 8.94 14.41 5.32
C THR A 185 9.58 15.37 6.33
N GLY A 186 10.31 16.38 5.84
CA GLY A 186 10.91 17.40 6.70
C GLY A 186 9.86 18.05 7.60
N ALA A 187 10.21 18.25 8.87
CA ALA A 187 9.31 18.74 9.92
C ALA A 187 8.71 20.13 9.60
N GLU A 188 9.43 20.94 8.82
CA GLU A 188 9.00 22.28 8.43
C GLU A 188 8.04 22.31 7.23
N ARG A 189 7.88 21.18 6.51
CA ARG A 189 6.99 21.15 5.35
C ARG A 189 5.54 21.23 5.80
N ARG A 190 4.92 22.40 5.62
CA ARG A 190 3.48 22.59 5.84
C ARG A 190 2.68 21.92 4.71
N GLY A 191 1.89 20.91 5.07
CA GLY A 191 0.99 20.20 4.16
C GLY A 191 1.38 18.75 3.91
N ARG A 192 0.39 17.94 3.50
CA ARG A 192 0.65 16.54 3.13
C ARG A 192 1.45 16.51 1.82
N PRO A 193 2.65 15.93 1.78
CA PRO A 193 3.41 15.82 0.54
C PRO A 193 2.58 15.05 -0.50
N LYS A 194 2.44 15.62 -1.69
CA LYS A 194 1.77 14.98 -2.83
C LYS A 194 2.86 14.31 -3.67
N THR A 195 2.94 12.98 -3.63
CA THR A 195 3.78 12.24 -4.57
C THR A 195 3.18 12.37 -5.97
N LEU A 196 3.98 12.85 -6.93
CA LEU A 196 3.58 12.94 -8.34
C LEU A 196 3.22 11.52 -8.83
N GLN A 197 1.94 11.26 -9.11
CA GLN A 197 1.53 10.04 -9.79
C GLN A 197 1.79 10.22 -11.29
N LEU A 198 2.89 9.67 -11.77
CA LEU A 198 3.24 9.61 -13.19
C LEU A 198 2.97 8.18 -13.69
N GLY A 199 2.04 8.02 -14.63
CA GLY A 199 1.72 6.71 -15.19
C GLY A 199 0.39 6.65 -15.95
N ASN A 200 0.41 5.86 -17.03
CA ASN A 200 -0.74 5.55 -17.87
C ASN A 200 -1.81 4.85 -17.01
N ARG A 201 -3.02 5.43 -16.89
CA ARG A 201 -4.11 4.94 -16.02
C ARG A 201 -4.83 3.72 -16.58
N GLU A 202 -4.08 2.81 -17.19
CA GLU A 202 -4.64 1.57 -17.73
C GLU A 202 -4.99 0.62 -16.58
N TRP A 203 -6.16 0.01 -16.71
CA TRP A 203 -6.63 -1.02 -15.80
C TRP A 203 -6.12 -2.38 -16.25
N VAL A 204 -5.71 -3.18 -15.26
CA VAL A 204 -5.45 -4.61 -15.41
C VAL A 204 -6.38 -5.34 -14.46
N THR A 205 -7.12 -6.32 -14.98
CA THR A 205 -7.97 -7.17 -14.15
C THR A 205 -7.27 -8.50 -13.93
N LEU A 206 -7.02 -8.86 -12.67
CA LEU A 206 -6.62 -10.18 -12.26
C LEU A 206 -7.88 -11.01 -12.01
N ILE A 207 -7.93 -12.19 -12.61
CA ILE A 207 -8.83 -13.26 -12.18
C ILE A 207 -7.98 -14.30 -11.45
N ALA A 208 -8.29 -14.54 -10.18
CA ALA A 208 -7.54 -15.44 -9.32
C ALA A 208 -8.45 -16.56 -8.80
N ALA A 209 -7.85 -17.73 -8.57
CA ALA A 209 -8.51 -18.81 -7.85
C ALA A 209 -7.53 -19.51 -6.91
N ILE A 210 -8.01 -19.86 -5.72
CA ILE A 210 -7.23 -20.53 -4.68
C ILE A 210 -7.95 -21.76 -4.17
N SER A 211 -7.19 -22.80 -3.86
CA SER A 211 -7.68 -24.02 -3.22
C SER A 211 -7.55 -23.90 -1.71
N ALA A 212 -8.52 -24.47 -1.02
CA ALA A 212 -8.49 -24.85 0.37
C ALA A 212 -7.20 -25.55 0.84
N ALA A 213 -6.56 -26.30 -0.06
CA ALA A 213 -5.32 -27.01 0.23
C ALA A 213 -4.08 -26.09 0.26
N GLY A 214 -4.25 -24.78 0.07
CA GLY A 214 -3.16 -23.81 0.20
C GLY A 214 -2.38 -23.55 -1.09
N TRP A 215 -2.98 -23.75 -2.26
CA TRP A 215 -2.31 -23.46 -3.53
C TRP A 215 -3.18 -22.60 -4.44
N SER A 216 -2.53 -21.85 -5.33
CA SER A 216 -3.18 -20.94 -6.27
C SER A 216 -3.18 -21.49 -7.69
N VAL A 217 -4.29 -21.31 -8.41
CA VAL A 217 -4.31 -21.49 -9.86
C VAL A 217 -3.48 -20.39 -10.50
N PRO A 218 -2.71 -20.68 -11.57
CA PRO A 218 -1.92 -19.66 -12.26
C PRO A 218 -2.76 -18.43 -12.64
N PRO A 219 -2.27 -17.20 -12.37
CA PRO A 219 -2.98 -15.95 -12.66
C PRO A 219 -3.50 -15.86 -14.08
N PHE A 220 -4.70 -15.30 -14.19
CA PHE A 220 -5.32 -14.94 -15.46
C PHE A 220 -5.48 -13.42 -15.52
N LEU A 221 -4.60 -12.78 -16.30
CA LEU A 221 -4.50 -11.32 -16.37
C LEU A 221 -5.23 -10.80 -17.62
N ILE A 222 -6.07 -9.80 -17.46
CA ILE A 222 -6.78 -9.14 -18.56
C ILE A 222 -6.22 -7.73 -18.73
N PHE A 223 -5.60 -7.48 -19.89
CA PHE A 223 -5.10 -6.18 -20.28
C PHE A 223 -6.09 -5.41 -21.14
N ALA A 224 -6.18 -4.10 -20.90
CA ALA A 224 -6.89 -3.19 -21.79
C ALA A 224 -6.18 -3.14 -23.16
N GLY A 225 -6.84 -3.59 -24.23
CA GLY A 225 -6.29 -3.60 -25.59
C GLY A 225 -6.94 -4.63 -26.50
N GLN A 226 -6.48 -4.65 -27.76
CA GLN A 226 -6.98 -5.57 -28.80
C GLN A 226 -5.94 -6.58 -29.25
N TYR A 227 -4.66 -6.33 -29.00
CA TYR A 227 -3.56 -7.14 -29.54
C TYR A 227 -2.64 -7.59 -28.43
N HIS A 228 -2.18 -8.83 -28.58
CA HIS A 228 -1.04 -9.39 -27.85
C HIS A 228 0.26 -8.90 -28.50
N LEU A 229 1.14 -8.31 -27.69
CA LEU A 229 2.45 -7.82 -28.14
C LEU A 229 3.53 -8.83 -27.81
N SER A 230 4.41 -9.09 -28.78
CA SER A 230 5.63 -9.94 -28.67
C SER A 230 6.41 -9.73 -27.38
N ALA A 231 6.69 -8.47 -27.04
CA ALA A 231 7.46 -8.13 -25.85
C ALA A 231 6.86 -8.65 -24.53
N TRP A 232 5.55 -8.92 -24.45
CA TRP A 232 4.92 -9.50 -23.24
C TRP A 232 5.29 -10.96 -23.02
N TYR A 233 5.80 -11.65 -24.04
CA TYR A 233 6.11 -13.08 -24.03
C TYR A 233 7.62 -13.32 -24.12
N GLU A 234 8.37 -12.46 -24.82
CA GLU A 234 9.83 -12.52 -24.94
C GLU A 234 10.54 -12.09 -23.65
N GLU A 235 10.10 -10.97 -23.06
CA GLU A 235 10.86 -10.27 -22.03
C GLU A 235 10.22 -10.35 -20.63
N ALA A 236 8.97 -10.81 -20.55
CA ALA A 236 8.30 -10.86 -19.27
C ALA A 236 8.81 -12.04 -18.45
N GLU A 237 9.41 -11.76 -17.30
CA GLU A 237 9.89 -12.75 -16.34
C GLU A 237 8.73 -13.41 -15.56
N ILE A 238 7.66 -13.81 -16.24
CA ILE A 238 6.51 -14.53 -15.66
C ILE A 238 6.58 -16.05 -15.97
N PRO A 239 5.98 -16.91 -15.13
CA PRO A 239 5.88 -18.34 -15.40
C PRO A 239 5.14 -18.68 -16.71
N ARG A 240 5.52 -19.79 -17.35
CA ARG A 240 4.96 -20.22 -18.66
C ARG A 240 3.46 -20.55 -18.62
N ASP A 241 2.92 -20.86 -17.45
CA ASP A 241 1.52 -21.26 -17.24
C ASP A 241 0.57 -20.08 -16.95
N TRP A 242 1.09 -18.85 -16.92
CA TRP A 242 0.25 -17.66 -16.75
C TRP A 242 -0.54 -17.36 -18.03
N ALA A 243 -1.81 -17.01 -17.85
CA ALA A 243 -2.68 -16.64 -18.96
C ALA A 243 -2.80 -15.12 -19.06
N ILE A 244 -2.57 -14.58 -20.27
CA ILE A 244 -2.81 -13.19 -20.60
C ILE A 244 -3.97 -13.13 -21.58
N ALA A 245 -4.95 -12.29 -21.27
CA ALA A 245 -6.09 -11.99 -22.11
C ALA A 245 -6.13 -10.50 -22.43
N VAL A 246 -6.78 -10.14 -23.54
CA VAL A 246 -6.99 -8.74 -23.91
C VAL A 246 -8.48 -8.43 -24.07
N SER A 247 -8.91 -7.28 -23.56
CA SER A 247 -10.26 -6.74 -23.78
C SER A 247 -10.20 -5.24 -24.01
N ASN A 248 -11.12 -4.68 -24.81
CA ASN A 248 -11.08 -3.27 -25.19
C ASN A 248 -10.99 -2.30 -24.00
N ASN A 249 -11.64 -2.63 -22.89
CA ASN A 249 -11.73 -1.80 -21.70
C ASN A 249 -10.90 -2.35 -20.50
N GLY A 250 -10.27 -3.52 -20.63
CA GLY A 250 -9.55 -4.20 -19.55
C GLY A 250 -10.44 -4.92 -18.53
N TRP A 251 -11.76 -4.98 -18.78
CA TRP A 251 -12.71 -5.66 -17.91
C TRP A 251 -12.99 -7.09 -18.38
N THR A 252 -13.48 -7.91 -17.44
CA THR A 252 -13.98 -9.26 -17.73
C THR A 252 -15.23 -9.20 -18.62
N ASN A 253 -15.49 -10.28 -19.36
CA ASN A 253 -16.74 -10.49 -20.08
C ASN A 253 -17.11 -11.97 -20.05
N ASN A 254 -18.34 -12.32 -20.47
CA ASN A 254 -18.82 -13.70 -20.41
C ASN A 254 -17.94 -14.67 -21.20
N LYS A 255 -17.38 -14.25 -22.35
CA LYS A 255 -16.47 -15.08 -23.16
C LYS A 255 -15.16 -15.36 -22.42
N LEU A 256 -14.53 -14.32 -21.88
CA LEU A 256 -13.29 -14.43 -21.10
C LEU A 256 -13.49 -15.25 -19.82
N ARG A 257 -14.68 -15.22 -19.21
CA ARG A 257 -15.01 -16.08 -18.06
C ARG A 257 -15.10 -17.54 -18.42
N VAL A 258 -15.64 -17.88 -19.59
CA VAL A 258 -15.63 -19.26 -20.09
C VAL A 258 -14.20 -19.72 -20.39
N GLU A 259 -13.38 -18.87 -21.01
CA GLU A 259 -11.96 -19.18 -21.22
C GLU A 259 -11.18 -19.32 -19.89
N TRP A 260 -11.48 -18.49 -18.90
CA TRP A 260 -10.95 -18.65 -17.55
C TRP A 260 -11.40 -19.97 -16.92
N LEU A 261 -12.63 -20.41 -17.12
CA LEU A 261 -13.11 -21.68 -16.58
C LEU A 261 -12.39 -22.88 -17.22
N LYS A 262 -12.08 -22.81 -18.52
CA LYS A 262 -11.22 -23.80 -19.19
C LYS A 262 -9.82 -23.83 -18.58
N HIS A 263 -9.22 -22.65 -18.35
CA HIS A 263 -7.94 -22.50 -17.65
C HIS A 263 -7.98 -23.09 -16.23
N PHE A 264 -9.01 -22.76 -15.47
CA PHE A 264 -9.24 -23.32 -14.14
C PHE A 264 -9.33 -24.84 -14.17
N ASN A 265 -10.11 -25.40 -15.10
CA ASN A 265 -10.25 -26.84 -15.22
C ASN A 265 -8.92 -27.52 -15.57
N ALA A 266 -8.18 -26.99 -16.55
CA ALA A 266 -6.88 -27.53 -16.96
C ALA A 266 -5.88 -27.64 -15.81
N HIS A 267 -5.88 -26.67 -14.88
CA HIS A 267 -4.95 -26.65 -13.74
C HIS A 267 -5.44 -27.40 -12.50
N THR A 268 -6.74 -27.70 -12.39
CA THR A 268 -7.33 -28.30 -11.18
C THR A 268 -7.77 -29.75 -11.38
N GLN A 269 -8.08 -30.17 -12.60
CA GLN A 269 -8.61 -31.52 -12.88
C GLN A 269 -7.67 -32.62 -12.39
N ALA A 270 -6.39 -32.55 -12.77
CA ALA A 270 -5.38 -33.54 -12.36
C ALA A 270 -5.06 -33.54 -10.85
N ARG A 271 -5.50 -32.52 -10.12
CA ARG A 271 -5.27 -32.35 -8.67
C ARG A 271 -6.49 -32.67 -7.83
N THR A 272 -7.60 -33.04 -8.47
CA THR A 272 -8.86 -33.33 -7.76
C THR A 272 -8.72 -34.66 -7.01
N ILE A 273 -9.06 -34.67 -5.73
CA ILE A 273 -8.97 -35.87 -4.89
C ILE A 273 -10.30 -36.62 -4.89
N GLY A 274 -11.40 -35.89 -4.73
CA GLY A 274 -12.76 -36.43 -4.78
C GLY A 274 -13.33 -36.53 -6.19
N ALA A 275 -14.62 -36.82 -6.28
CA ALA A 275 -15.31 -36.91 -7.57
C ALA A 275 -15.72 -35.54 -8.15
N ARG A 276 -15.81 -34.51 -7.30
CA ARG A 276 -16.35 -33.18 -7.65
C ARG A 276 -15.57 -32.07 -6.95
N ARG A 277 -15.49 -30.91 -7.61
CA ARG A 277 -14.90 -29.68 -7.07
C ARG A 277 -15.99 -28.69 -6.70
N LEU A 278 -15.85 -28.02 -5.56
CA LEU A 278 -16.74 -26.92 -5.17
C LEU A 278 -16.06 -25.59 -5.50
N LEU A 279 -16.73 -24.74 -6.28
CA LEU A 279 -16.26 -23.40 -6.62
C LEU A 279 -17.16 -22.35 -5.96
N ILE A 280 -16.61 -21.64 -4.98
CA ILE A 280 -17.28 -20.54 -4.28
C ILE A 280 -17.08 -19.26 -5.07
N ILE A 281 -18.19 -18.60 -5.44
CA ILE A 281 -18.20 -17.41 -6.30
C ILE A 281 -19.05 -16.29 -5.72
N ASN A 282 -18.79 -15.05 -6.15
CA ASN A 282 -19.68 -13.93 -5.87
C ASN A 282 -20.96 -14.01 -6.75
N GLY A 283 -22.08 -13.44 -6.29
CA GLY A 283 -23.37 -13.47 -6.98
C GLY A 283 -23.46 -12.56 -8.22
N HIS A 284 -22.34 -12.19 -8.85
CA HIS A 284 -22.35 -11.24 -9.97
C HIS A 284 -23.02 -11.84 -11.22
N LYS A 285 -23.81 -11.02 -11.94
CA LYS A 285 -24.68 -11.44 -13.06
C LYS A 285 -23.99 -12.26 -14.16
N SER A 286 -22.71 -12.01 -14.40
CA SER A 286 -21.91 -12.74 -15.40
C SER A 286 -21.50 -14.16 -15.01
N HIS A 287 -21.82 -14.63 -13.79
CA HIS A 287 -21.68 -16.04 -13.38
C HIS A 287 -22.90 -16.90 -13.72
N GLN A 288 -23.97 -16.27 -14.20
CA GLN A 288 -25.24 -16.94 -14.52
C GLN A 288 -25.37 -17.24 -16.02
N SER A 289 -24.29 -17.13 -16.81
CA SER A 289 -24.35 -17.48 -18.22
C SER A 289 -24.52 -19.00 -18.38
N LEU A 290 -25.41 -19.40 -19.29
CA LEU A 290 -25.71 -20.81 -19.57
C LEU A 290 -24.44 -21.60 -19.91
N ALA A 291 -23.63 -21.07 -20.84
CA ALA A 291 -22.37 -21.70 -21.26
C ALA A 291 -21.38 -21.92 -20.11
N PHE A 292 -21.38 -21.05 -19.08
CA PHE A 292 -20.53 -21.23 -17.91
C PHE A 292 -21.05 -22.37 -17.01
N GLN A 293 -22.37 -22.44 -16.82
CA GLN A 293 -23.01 -23.49 -16.03
C GLN A 293 -22.90 -24.88 -16.69
N GLU A 294 -23.09 -24.96 -18.01
CA GLU A 294 -22.92 -26.18 -18.80
C GLU A 294 -21.49 -26.70 -18.68
N LEU A 295 -20.49 -25.83 -18.89
CA LEU A 295 -19.09 -26.21 -18.76
C LEU A 295 -18.73 -26.64 -17.33
N CYS A 296 -19.31 -26.01 -16.31
CA CYS A 296 -19.14 -26.47 -14.92
C CYS A 296 -19.69 -27.88 -14.73
N LYS A 297 -20.89 -28.16 -15.26
CA LYS A 297 -21.55 -29.46 -15.17
C LYS A 297 -20.76 -30.55 -15.88
N GLU A 298 -20.29 -30.29 -17.10
CA GLU A 298 -19.46 -31.21 -17.89
C GLU A 298 -18.16 -31.59 -17.18
N ASN A 299 -17.58 -30.66 -16.42
CA ASN A 299 -16.31 -30.85 -15.72
C ASN A 299 -16.46 -31.23 -14.24
N ASN A 300 -17.65 -31.62 -13.78
CA ASN A 300 -17.91 -31.97 -12.38
C ASN A 300 -17.53 -30.86 -11.37
N ILE A 301 -17.75 -29.61 -11.76
CA ILE A 301 -17.55 -28.41 -10.94
C ILE A 301 -18.92 -27.94 -10.46
N TYR A 302 -19.12 -27.91 -9.15
CA TYR A 302 -20.34 -27.38 -8.53
C TYR A 302 -20.08 -25.95 -8.07
N THR A 303 -20.89 -25.00 -8.50
CA THR A 303 -20.76 -23.59 -8.12
C THR A 303 -21.70 -23.25 -6.97
N LEU A 304 -21.20 -22.49 -5.99
CA LEU A 304 -22.00 -22.02 -4.86
C LEU A 304 -21.78 -20.51 -4.68
N CYS A 305 -22.86 -19.75 -4.78
CA CYS A 305 -22.81 -18.31 -4.67
C CYS A 305 -22.84 -17.87 -3.20
N MET A 306 -22.01 -16.90 -2.86
CA MET A 306 -22.10 -16.21 -1.56
C MET A 306 -23.35 -15.33 -1.47
N PRO A 307 -23.85 -15.05 -0.26
CA PRO A 307 -24.88 -14.05 -0.04
C PRO A 307 -24.47 -12.69 -0.63
N PRO A 308 -25.42 -11.88 -1.12
CA PRO A 308 -25.13 -10.54 -1.63
C PRO A 308 -24.37 -9.70 -0.60
N HIS A 309 -23.43 -8.86 -1.07
CA HIS A 309 -22.70 -7.89 -0.25
C HIS A 309 -21.92 -8.47 0.95
N SER A 310 -21.56 -9.75 0.91
CA SER A 310 -20.85 -10.46 2.00
C SER A 310 -19.38 -10.82 1.70
N SER A 311 -18.84 -10.42 0.54
CA SER A 311 -17.49 -10.82 0.10
C SER A 311 -16.40 -10.44 1.11
N HIS A 312 -16.49 -9.28 1.76
CA HIS A 312 -15.50 -8.86 2.77
C HIS A 312 -15.42 -9.77 4.01
N LEU A 313 -16.39 -10.66 4.19
CA LEU A 313 -16.43 -11.66 5.26
C LEU A 313 -16.20 -13.08 4.74
N LEU A 314 -16.84 -13.43 3.63
CA LEU A 314 -16.99 -14.82 3.17
C LEU A 314 -16.11 -15.18 1.96
N GLN A 315 -15.41 -14.21 1.36
CA GLN A 315 -14.54 -14.42 0.21
C GLN A 315 -13.07 -14.53 0.66
N PRO A 316 -12.48 -15.75 0.72
CA PRO A 316 -11.07 -15.94 1.03
C PRO A 316 -10.11 -14.97 0.33
N LEU A 317 -10.26 -14.78 -0.99
CA LEU A 317 -9.39 -13.88 -1.74
C LEU A 317 -9.41 -12.44 -1.21
N ASP A 318 -10.58 -11.90 -0.87
CA ASP A 318 -10.72 -10.57 -0.26
C ASP A 318 -10.20 -10.53 1.18
N VAL A 319 -10.48 -11.56 1.97
CA VAL A 319 -10.13 -11.64 3.40
C VAL A 319 -8.61 -11.74 3.60
N GLY A 320 -7.90 -12.51 2.77
CA GLY A 320 -6.51 -12.89 3.04
C GLY A 320 -5.48 -12.64 1.95
N CYS A 321 -5.86 -12.52 0.67
CA CYS A 321 -4.88 -12.52 -0.43
C CYS A 321 -4.76 -11.17 -1.15
N PHE A 322 -5.88 -10.53 -1.52
CA PHE A 322 -5.88 -9.32 -2.33
C PHE A 322 -5.33 -8.09 -1.64
N SER A 323 -5.57 -7.94 -0.33
CA SER A 323 -5.02 -6.81 0.44
C SER A 323 -3.48 -6.90 0.55
N PRO A 324 -2.88 -8.04 0.93
CA PRO A 324 -1.43 -8.25 0.82
C PRO A 324 -0.88 -8.04 -0.59
N LEU A 325 -1.55 -8.58 -1.63
CA LEU A 325 -1.13 -8.43 -3.02
C LEU A 325 -1.06 -6.95 -3.45
N LYS A 326 -2.12 -6.18 -3.19
CA LYS A 326 -2.16 -4.74 -3.51
C LYS A 326 -1.08 -3.96 -2.77
N ARG A 327 -0.77 -4.34 -1.53
CA ARG A 327 0.29 -3.73 -0.73
C ARG A 327 1.68 -4.08 -1.27
N ALA A 328 1.94 -5.34 -1.58
CA ALA A 328 3.20 -5.79 -2.16
C ALA A 328 3.44 -5.13 -3.52
N TYR A 329 2.43 -5.11 -4.40
CA TYR A 329 2.52 -4.42 -5.69
C TYR A 329 2.79 -2.92 -5.53
N SER A 330 2.17 -2.27 -4.55
CA SER A 330 2.44 -0.85 -4.27
C SER A 330 3.89 -0.59 -3.86
N ARG A 331 4.54 -1.53 -3.16
CA ARG A 331 5.97 -1.44 -2.79
C ARG A 331 6.86 -1.61 -4.02
N GLU A 332 6.53 -2.52 -4.92
CA GLU A 332 7.28 -2.71 -6.16
C GLU A 332 7.20 -1.47 -7.06
N VAL A 333 6.00 -0.88 -7.21
CA VAL A 333 5.80 0.37 -7.93
C VAL A 333 6.61 1.51 -7.30
N GLU A 334 6.64 1.59 -5.97
CA GLU A 334 7.44 2.59 -5.26
C GLU A 334 8.93 2.40 -5.49
N SER A 335 9.43 1.16 -5.47
CA SER A 335 10.82 0.82 -5.81
C SER A 335 11.18 1.29 -7.22
N LEU A 336 10.32 1.03 -8.21
CA LEU A 336 10.49 1.49 -9.59
C LEU A 336 10.51 3.03 -9.68
N MET A 337 9.64 3.72 -8.93
CA MET A 337 9.60 5.18 -8.90
C MET A 337 10.83 5.79 -8.22
N ARG A 338 11.35 5.19 -7.15
CA ARG A 338 12.63 5.60 -6.55
C ARG A 338 13.74 5.52 -7.58
N ASN A 339 13.73 4.51 -8.45
CA ASN A 339 14.69 4.36 -9.55
C ASN A 339 14.39 5.24 -10.78
N HIS A 340 13.51 6.24 -10.66
CA HIS A 340 13.16 7.18 -11.74
C HIS A 340 12.53 6.55 -12.98
N ILE A 341 11.94 5.37 -12.82
CA ILE A 341 11.03 4.81 -13.81
C ILE A 341 9.68 5.50 -13.61
N ASN A 342 9.53 6.65 -14.25
CA ASN A 342 8.37 7.52 -14.11
C ASN A 342 7.16 7.06 -14.96
N HIS A 343 7.34 6.03 -15.78
CA HIS A 343 6.28 5.43 -16.59
C HIS A 343 6.37 3.92 -16.48
N ILE A 344 5.37 3.33 -15.84
CA ILE A 344 5.17 1.89 -15.74
C ILE A 344 4.20 1.50 -16.86
N THR A 345 4.66 0.62 -17.74
CA THR A 345 3.84 0.00 -18.80
C THR A 345 3.50 -1.44 -18.39
N LYS A 346 2.79 -2.17 -19.25
CA LYS A 346 2.51 -3.60 -19.04
C LYS A 346 3.79 -4.44 -18.89
N LEU A 347 4.88 -4.03 -19.52
CA LEU A 347 6.17 -4.73 -19.44
C LEU A 347 6.82 -4.61 -18.06
N GLU A 348 6.67 -3.46 -17.39
CA GLU A 348 7.12 -3.31 -16.00
C GLU A 348 6.10 -3.85 -15.00
N PHE A 349 4.81 -3.81 -15.36
CA PHE A 349 3.74 -4.36 -14.55
C PHE A 349 3.93 -5.85 -14.31
N LEU A 350 4.19 -6.65 -15.34
CA LEU A 350 4.29 -8.11 -15.24
C LEU A 350 5.32 -8.61 -14.21
N PRO A 351 6.61 -8.21 -14.26
CA PRO A 351 7.61 -8.65 -13.27
C PRO A 351 7.31 -8.12 -11.87
N ALA A 352 6.89 -6.85 -11.73
CA ALA A 352 6.51 -6.29 -10.44
C ALA A 352 5.29 -7.01 -9.84
N PHE A 353 4.31 -7.35 -10.68
CA PHE A 353 3.12 -8.09 -10.27
C PHE A 353 3.48 -9.51 -9.88
N LYS A 354 4.40 -10.18 -10.58
CA LYS A 354 4.89 -11.51 -10.19
C LYS A 354 5.49 -11.51 -8.79
N ILE A 355 6.43 -10.61 -8.53
CA ILE A 355 7.07 -10.51 -7.20
C ILE A 355 5.99 -10.30 -6.11
N ALA A 356 5.02 -9.42 -6.38
CA ALA A 356 3.92 -9.18 -5.47
C ALA A 356 2.98 -10.38 -5.30
N PHE A 357 2.73 -11.12 -6.38
CA PHE A 357 1.89 -12.33 -6.39
C PHE A 357 2.55 -13.44 -5.57
N ASP A 358 3.82 -13.73 -5.80
CA ASP A 358 4.58 -14.75 -5.09
C ASP A 358 4.66 -14.46 -3.57
N GLN A 359 4.76 -13.17 -3.18
CA GLN A 359 4.74 -12.76 -1.77
C GLN A 359 3.35 -12.87 -1.12
N ALA A 360 2.27 -12.70 -1.88
CA ALA A 360 0.92 -12.64 -1.35
C ALA A 360 0.20 -14.01 -1.37
N PHE A 361 0.39 -14.81 -2.42
CA PHE A 361 -0.29 -16.09 -2.65
C PHE A 361 0.53 -17.27 -2.11
N THR A 362 1.01 -17.15 -0.88
CA THR A 362 1.71 -18.24 -0.18
C THR A 362 0.70 -19.25 0.37
N PRO A 363 1.10 -20.53 0.56
CA PRO A 363 0.20 -21.53 1.15
C PRO A 363 -0.33 -21.14 2.52
N ALA A 364 0.50 -20.50 3.35
CA ALA A 364 0.11 -20.00 4.66
C ALA A 364 -0.99 -18.92 4.55
N ASN A 365 -0.84 -17.96 3.65
CA ASN A 365 -1.84 -16.89 3.45
C ASN A 365 -3.15 -17.46 2.91
N ILE A 366 -3.07 -18.39 1.95
CA ILE A 366 -4.26 -19.03 1.37
C ILE A 366 -5.03 -19.83 2.43
N CYS A 367 -4.35 -20.70 3.19
CA CYS A 367 -5.00 -21.46 4.27
C CYS A 367 -5.59 -20.52 5.34
N SER A 368 -4.87 -19.45 5.69
CA SER A 368 -5.37 -18.43 6.62
C SER A 368 -6.58 -17.67 6.06
N ALA A 369 -6.67 -17.49 4.75
CA ALA A 369 -7.79 -16.84 4.09
C ALA A 369 -9.07 -17.69 4.18
N PHE A 370 -8.98 -18.99 3.91
CA PHE A 370 -10.10 -19.93 4.09
C PHE A 370 -10.55 -20.03 5.56
N ARG A 371 -9.60 -20.04 6.50
CA ARG A 371 -9.90 -20.00 7.93
C ARG A 371 -10.57 -18.68 8.32
N GLY A 372 -10.06 -17.56 7.81
CA GLY A 372 -10.58 -16.22 8.10
C GLY A 372 -12.02 -16.01 7.59
N ALA A 373 -12.38 -16.67 6.49
CA ALA A 373 -13.72 -16.73 5.92
C ALA A 373 -14.63 -17.80 6.57
N GLY A 374 -14.12 -18.56 7.56
CA GLY A 374 -14.89 -19.58 8.27
C GLY A 374 -15.25 -20.82 7.44
N LEU A 375 -14.57 -21.03 6.31
CA LEU A 375 -14.87 -22.15 5.40
C LEU A 375 -14.13 -23.44 5.79
N ILE A 376 -12.86 -23.31 6.19
CA ILE A 376 -11.98 -24.45 6.50
C ILE A 376 -11.08 -24.13 7.70
N PRO A 377 -11.27 -24.78 8.87
CA PRO A 377 -12.45 -25.59 9.20
C PRO A 377 -13.74 -24.77 9.11
N LEU A 378 -14.88 -25.44 8.92
CA LEU A 378 -16.18 -24.78 8.85
C LEU A 378 -16.52 -24.16 10.22
N GLN A 379 -16.42 -22.84 10.34
CA GLN A 379 -16.59 -22.09 11.59
C GLN A 379 -17.43 -20.82 11.36
N PRO A 380 -18.77 -20.95 11.28
CA PRO A 380 -19.66 -19.81 11.07
C PRO A 380 -19.54 -18.74 12.15
N GLU A 381 -19.40 -19.16 13.41
CA GLU A 381 -19.34 -18.26 14.57
C GLU A 381 -18.13 -17.33 14.54
N ALA A 382 -16.99 -17.76 13.98
CA ALA A 382 -15.80 -16.92 13.83
C ALA A 382 -16.00 -15.75 12.85
N VAL A 383 -16.98 -15.86 11.94
CA VAL A 383 -17.37 -14.79 11.02
C VAL A 383 -18.46 -13.93 11.65
N LEU A 384 -19.47 -14.56 12.27
CA LEU A 384 -20.58 -13.86 12.90
C LEU A 384 -20.11 -12.94 14.05
N SER A 385 -19.10 -13.36 14.81
CA SER A 385 -18.53 -12.54 15.88
C SER A 385 -17.86 -11.25 15.39
N LYS A 386 -17.58 -11.12 14.09
CA LYS A 386 -16.98 -9.91 13.49
C LYS A 386 -18.04 -8.86 13.10
N LEU A 387 -19.32 -9.19 13.15
CA LEU A 387 -20.40 -8.25 12.83
C LEU A 387 -20.53 -7.15 13.92
N ASP A 388 -20.17 -7.47 15.17
CA ASP A 388 -20.09 -6.52 16.29
C ASP A 388 -18.63 -6.09 16.54
N VAL A 389 -18.13 -5.12 15.77
CA VAL A 389 -16.74 -4.68 15.93
C VAL A 389 -16.57 -3.73 17.12
N GLN A 390 -16.11 -4.25 18.26
CA GLN A 390 -15.46 -3.44 19.31
C GLN A 390 -13.96 -3.26 18.99
N LEU A 391 -13.56 -2.02 18.68
CA LEU A 391 -12.17 -1.68 18.41
C LEU A 391 -11.42 -1.36 19.72
N ARG A 392 -10.47 -2.22 20.13
CA ARG A 392 -9.40 -1.83 21.08
C ARG A 392 -8.18 -1.33 20.30
N THR A 393 -7.66 -0.17 20.71
CA THR A 393 -6.36 0.35 20.25
C THR A 393 -5.47 0.68 21.45
N PRO A 394 -4.19 0.27 21.46
CA PRO A 394 -3.21 0.62 22.49
C PRO A 394 -2.67 2.05 22.31
N THR A 395 -2.34 2.69 23.43
CA THR A 395 -1.80 4.05 23.55
C THR A 395 -0.27 4.06 23.48
N PRO A 396 0.39 4.96 22.73
CA PRO A 396 1.83 5.19 22.87
C PRO A 396 2.13 6.32 23.88
N PRO A 397 3.21 6.22 24.68
CA PRO A 397 3.66 7.28 25.57
C PRO A 397 4.48 8.35 24.81
N ALA A 398 4.36 9.59 25.28
CA ALA A 398 5.17 10.72 24.85
C ALA A 398 6.47 10.80 25.67
N ALA A 399 7.58 11.17 25.03
CA ALA A 399 8.76 11.68 25.70
C ALA A 399 9.34 12.87 24.91
N ALA A 400 9.53 13.98 25.60
CA ALA A 400 10.29 15.16 25.20
C ALA A 400 11.78 14.94 25.49
N LEU A 401 12.68 15.69 24.84
CA LEU A 401 14.02 16.06 25.34
C LEU A 401 14.67 17.09 24.35
N PRO A 402 15.77 17.80 24.72
CA PRO A 402 15.82 19.26 24.80
C PRO A 402 16.73 19.96 23.75
N GLU A 403 16.71 21.28 23.79
CA GLU A 403 17.52 22.21 22.98
C GLU A 403 19.04 21.99 23.16
N ALA A 404 19.77 21.93 22.06
CA ALA A 404 21.23 21.86 22.03
C ALA A 404 21.84 23.28 21.96
N PRO A 405 22.97 23.54 22.66
CA PRO A 405 23.76 24.74 22.44
C PRO A 405 24.55 24.65 21.13
N TRP A 406 24.80 25.81 20.55
CA TRP A 406 25.50 26.05 19.28
C TRP A 406 26.86 25.34 19.19
N VAL A 407 27.15 24.67 18.06
CA VAL A 407 28.37 23.88 17.79
C VAL A 407 29.08 24.40 16.55
N ALA A 408 30.42 24.37 16.54
CA ALA A 408 31.26 24.67 15.37
C ALA A 408 30.93 23.78 14.17
N GLN A 409 30.88 24.35 12.97
CA GLN A 409 30.31 23.72 11.77
C GLN A 409 31.26 22.73 11.07
N THR A 410 30.69 21.60 10.67
CA THR A 410 31.29 20.57 9.82
C THR A 410 31.55 21.13 8.41
N PRO A 411 32.74 20.90 7.82
CA PRO A 411 33.04 21.34 6.46
C PRO A 411 32.14 20.62 5.45
N SER A 412 31.53 21.39 4.56
CA SER A 412 30.50 20.94 3.61
C SER A 412 31.03 20.74 2.19
N ASN A 413 32.25 21.22 1.90
CA ASN A 413 32.86 21.15 0.59
C ASN A 413 34.39 21.05 0.66
N ALA A 414 35.02 20.69 -0.46
CA ALA A 414 36.46 20.43 -0.52
C ALA A 414 37.33 21.65 -0.13
N ARG A 415 36.87 22.87 -0.41
CA ARG A 415 37.58 24.10 -0.03
C ARG A 415 37.52 24.37 1.47
N GLU A 416 36.37 24.12 2.10
CA GLU A 416 36.23 24.19 3.56
C GLU A 416 37.06 23.13 4.28
N LEU A 417 37.15 21.92 3.72
CA LEU A 417 38.02 20.86 4.22
C LEU A 417 39.51 21.25 4.12
N GLU A 418 39.91 21.85 3.01
CA GLU A 418 41.28 22.34 2.78
C GLU A 418 41.64 23.52 3.71
N ALA A 419 40.70 24.43 3.94
CA ALA A 419 40.85 25.53 4.88
C ALA A 419 40.95 25.05 6.34
N GLN A 420 40.12 24.09 6.76
CA GLN A 420 40.21 23.50 8.11
C GLN A 420 41.50 22.68 8.29
N SER A 421 41.93 21.92 7.29
CA SER A 421 43.21 21.19 7.30
C SER A 421 44.40 22.16 7.43
N SER A 422 44.36 23.28 6.73
CA SER A 422 45.37 24.35 6.83
C SER A 422 45.37 25.01 8.21
N LEU A 423 44.19 25.24 8.81
CA LEU A 423 44.04 25.78 10.16
C LEU A 423 44.58 24.82 11.23
N ILE A 424 44.34 23.51 11.10
CA ILE A 424 44.89 22.48 11.98
C ILE A 424 46.43 22.47 11.88
N ARG A 425 46.97 22.51 10.66
CA ARG A 425 48.43 22.53 10.42
C ARG A 425 49.10 23.75 11.06
N GLU A 426 48.47 24.91 11.00
CA GLU A 426 49.00 26.14 11.60
C GLU A 426 48.91 26.11 13.13
N ARG A 427 47.80 25.61 13.69
CA ARG A 427 47.65 25.43 15.14
C ARG A 427 48.64 24.44 15.73
N VAL A 428 48.94 23.36 15.02
CA VAL A 428 49.98 22.39 15.41
C VAL A 428 51.38 23.03 15.40
N ARG A 429 51.69 23.87 14.40
CA ARG A 429 52.98 24.58 14.32
C ARG A 429 53.18 25.62 15.43
N GLN A 430 52.10 26.24 15.91
CA GLN A 430 52.15 27.28 16.95
C GLN A 430 52.01 26.72 18.38
N HIS A 431 51.82 25.41 18.54
CA HIS A 431 51.56 24.77 19.83
C HIS A 431 52.84 24.64 20.68
N LYS A 432 53.10 25.60 21.57
CA LYS A 432 54.33 25.62 22.39
C LYS A 432 54.21 25.21 23.87
N SER A 433 53.01 24.92 24.40
CA SER A 433 52.80 24.33 25.76
C SER A 433 51.35 24.31 26.28
N SER A 434 50.34 24.68 25.49
CA SER A 434 48.92 24.66 25.90
C SER A 434 48.28 23.27 25.76
N SER A 435 47.02 23.10 26.21
CA SER A 435 46.28 21.82 26.08
C SER A 435 45.96 21.49 24.61
N PRO A 436 46.16 20.23 24.15
CA PRO A 436 45.90 19.81 22.77
C PRO A 436 44.40 19.68 22.43
N ALA A 437 43.50 19.94 23.38
CA ALA A 437 42.06 19.75 23.23
C ALA A 437 41.47 20.46 21.99
N SER A 438 41.91 21.68 21.68
CA SER A 438 41.44 22.42 20.50
C SER A 438 41.89 21.81 19.17
N ILE A 439 43.04 21.13 19.14
CA ILE A 439 43.56 20.44 17.96
C ILE A 439 42.82 19.11 17.79
N ILE A 440 42.61 18.37 18.88
CA ILE A 440 41.83 17.12 18.89
C ILE A 440 40.39 17.39 18.41
N GLU A 441 39.75 18.46 18.90
CA GLU A 441 38.41 18.86 18.47
C GLU A 441 38.35 19.16 16.97
N ALA A 442 39.36 19.86 16.42
CA ALA A 442 39.42 20.14 15.00
C ALA A 442 39.64 18.87 14.15
N ILE A 443 40.45 17.92 14.64
CA ILE A 443 40.63 16.60 14.01
C ILE A 443 39.31 15.80 14.03
N ASP A 444 38.58 15.80 15.15
CA ASP A 444 37.29 15.13 15.27
C ASP A 444 36.24 15.72 14.33
N GLN A 445 36.26 17.03 14.09
CA GLN A 445 35.38 17.66 13.10
C GLN A 445 35.75 17.30 11.67
N LEU A 446 37.04 17.21 11.36
CA LEU A 446 37.51 16.76 10.05
C LEU A 446 37.11 15.29 9.82
N LYS A 447 37.24 14.44 10.84
CA LYS A 447 36.76 13.05 10.81
C LYS A 447 35.24 12.98 10.56
N LYS A 448 34.43 13.74 11.30
CA LYS A 448 32.97 13.82 11.08
C LYS A 448 32.61 14.30 9.67
N GLY A 449 33.30 15.33 9.17
CA GLY A 449 33.11 15.82 7.81
C GLY A 449 33.44 14.77 6.75
N ALA A 450 34.57 14.08 6.91
CA ALA A 450 34.96 12.98 6.03
C ALA A 450 33.94 11.83 6.07
N GLU A 451 33.46 11.43 7.25
CA GLU A 451 32.43 10.39 7.42
C GLU A 451 31.12 10.76 6.69
N VAL A 452 30.63 11.99 6.85
CA VAL A 452 29.42 12.48 6.16
C VAL A 452 29.61 12.48 4.63
N ILE A 453 30.78 12.91 4.14
CA ILE A 453 31.10 12.88 2.71
C ILE A 453 31.17 11.44 2.20
N MET A 454 31.79 10.52 2.94
CA MET A 454 31.90 9.12 2.53
C MET A 454 30.54 8.43 2.48
N LEU A 455 29.70 8.62 3.50
CA LEU A 455 28.34 8.06 3.57
C LEU A 455 27.44 8.67 2.48
N SER A 456 27.52 9.98 2.24
CA SER A 456 26.77 10.61 1.15
C SER A 456 27.27 10.17 -0.23
N ALA A 457 28.58 9.97 -0.41
CA ALA A 457 29.14 9.42 -1.64
C ALA A 457 28.69 7.98 -1.89
N GLU A 458 28.48 7.17 -0.86
CA GLU A 458 27.90 5.83 -0.99
C GLU A 458 26.45 5.89 -1.45
N LEU A 459 25.62 6.76 -0.86
CA LEU A 459 24.26 7.00 -1.31
C LEU A 459 24.21 7.54 -2.76
N MET A 460 25.14 8.42 -3.13
CA MET A 460 25.26 8.93 -4.50
C MET A 460 25.71 7.85 -5.49
N ARG A 461 26.63 6.95 -5.10
CA ARG A 461 27.04 5.82 -5.94
C ARG A 461 25.89 4.86 -6.21
N ASP A 462 25.16 4.47 -5.16
CA ASP A 462 23.95 3.63 -5.31
C ASP A 462 22.89 4.33 -6.20
N ARG A 463 22.77 5.65 -6.03
CA ARG A 463 21.88 6.47 -6.84
C ARG A 463 22.25 6.50 -8.32
N ILE A 464 23.52 6.72 -8.64
CA ILE A 464 24.04 6.72 -10.02
C ILE A 464 23.83 5.34 -10.64
N SER A 465 24.19 4.26 -9.95
CA SER A 465 23.98 2.89 -10.44
C SER A 465 22.51 2.61 -10.75
N SER A 466 21.60 3.06 -9.88
CA SER A 466 20.16 2.93 -10.10
C SER A 466 19.67 3.72 -11.32
N LEU A 467 20.18 4.93 -11.53
CA LEU A 467 19.86 5.76 -12.70
C LEU A 467 20.41 5.17 -14.01
N GLU A 468 21.62 4.62 -13.99
CA GLU A 468 22.22 3.94 -15.14
C GLU A 468 21.39 2.72 -15.56
N LYS A 469 20.96 1.90 -14.59
CA LYS A 469 20.03 0.78 -14.84
C LYS A 469 18.71 1.24 -15.44
N ALA A 470 18.10 2.29 -14.86
CA ALA A 470 16.84 2.84 -15.35
C ALA A 470 16.97 3.44 -16.75
N ASN A 471 18.07 4.14 -17.05
CA ASN A 471 18.33 4.73 -18.36
C ASN A 471 18.59 3.66 -19.43
N SER A 472 19.27 2.57 -19.05
CA SER A 472 19.47 1.40 -19.90
C SER A 472 18.14 0.72 -20.23
N ALA A 473 17.28 0.52 -19.22
CA ALA A 473 15.92 0.00 -19.41
C ALA A 473 15.06 0.93 -20.29
N ALA A 474 15.12 2.25 -20.09
CA ALA A 474 14.42 3.23 -20.92
C ALA A 474 14.92 3.24 -22.38
N SER A 475 16.23 3.06 -22.58
CA SER A 475 16.83 2.95 -23.92
C SER A 475 16.42 1.65 -24.61
N ALA A 476 16.38 0.53 -23.87
CA ALA A 476 15.84 -0.74 -24.36
C ALA A 476 14.36 -0.58 -24.79
N ARG A 477 13.51 0.11 -24.01
CA ARG A 477 12.11 0.40 -24.39
C ARG A 477 11.97 1.07 -25.75
N ARG A 478 12.88 1.98 -26.11
CA ARG A 478 12.83 2.68 -27.42
C ARG A 478 13.18 1.75 -28.57
N ARG A 479 13.96 0.69 -28.32
CA ARG A 479 14.40 -0.30 -29.32
C ARG A 479 13.47 -1.50 -29.43
N ARG A 480 12.51 -1.66 -28.50
CA ARG A 480 11.64 -2.84 -28.42
C ARG A 480 10.64 -2.93 -29.56
N SER A 481 10.44 -4.16 -30.02
CA SER A 481 9.48 -4.51 -31.07
C SER A 481 8.04 -4.28 -30.58
N LYS A 482 7.23 -3.64 -31.41
CA LYS A 482 5.77 -3.54 -31.24
C LYS A 482 5.04 -4.59 -32.08
N ARG A 483 5.71 -5.68 -32.43
CA ARG A 483 5.16 -6.75 -33.26
C ARG A 483 3.95 -7.37 -32.54
N ARG A 484 2.83 -7.39 -33.25
CA ARG A 484 1.57 -7.99 -32.81
C ARG A 484 1.62 -9.48 -33.13
N ILE A 485 1.31 -10.32 -32.15
CA ILE A 485 1.28 -11.78 -32.33
C ILE A 485 -0.14 -12.24 -32.63
N GLN A 486 -1.10 -11.81 -31.81
CA GLN A 486 -2.49 -12.27 -31.89
C GLN A 486 -3.45 -11.11 -31.65
N LYS A 487 -4.60 -11.14 -32.33
CA LYS A 487 -5.70 -10.19 -32.14
C LYS A 487 -6.77 -10.86 -31.27
N HIS A 488 -7.14 -10.20 -30.17
CA HIS A 488 -8.10 -10.67 -29.16
C HIS A 488 -7.75 -12.01 -28.51
N GLY A 489 -8.62 -12.45 -27.60
CA GLY A 489 -8.55 -13.77 -26.98
C GLY A 489 -7.54 -13.86 -25.84
N VAL A 490 -7.28 -15.11 -25.45
CA VAL A 490 -6.39 -15.51 -24.37
C VAL A 490 -5.16 -16.19 -24.99
N LEU A 491 -4.00 -15.95 -24.42
CA LEU A 491 -2.77 -16.63 -24.79
C LEU A 491 -2.00 -16.96 -23.51
N ILE A 492 -1.67 -18.23 -23.35
CA ILE A 492 -0.81 -18.71 -22.26
C ILE A 492 0.62 -18.32 -22.60
N LYS A 493 1.39 -17.89 -21.59
CA LYS A 493 2.74 -17.38 -21.81
C LYS A 493 3.63 -18.35 -22.59
N GLY A 494 3.61 -19.63 -22.21
CA GLY A 494 4.37 -20.69 -22.89
C GLY A 494 3.98 -20.84 -24.36
N THR A 495 2.69 -20.85 -24.67
CA THR A 495 2.21 -20.90 -26.07
C THR A 495 2.61 -19.64 -26.85
N GLY A 496 2.62 -18.47 -26.20
CA GLY A 496 3.10 -17.24 -26.82
C GLY A 496 4.60 -17.29 -27.15
N GLU A 497 5.43 -17.83 -26.25
CA GLU A 497 6.85 -18.09 -26.49
C GLU A 497 7.04 -19.08 -27.66
N ASP A 498 6.25 -20.16 -27.71
CA ASP A 498 6.33 -21.16 -28.78
C ASP A 498 5.95 -20.56 -30.15
N ILE A 499 4.91 -19.73 -30.22
CA ILE A 499 4.53 -19.01 -31.44
C ILE A 499 5.66 -18.09 -31.92
N LEU A 500 6.35 -17.42 -31.00
CA LEU A 500 7.46 -16.54 -31.35
C LEU A 500 8.66 -17.34 -31.87
N ALA A 501 9.02 -18.43 -31.20
CA ALA A 501 10.09 -19.32 -31.64
C ALA A 501 9.81 -19.89 -33.03
N GLN A 502 8.56 -20.33 -33.30
CA GLN A 502 8.16 -20.81 -34.63
C GLN A 502 8.28 -19.70 -35.69
N ASN A 503 7.81 -18.50 -35.39
CA ASN A 503 7.91 -17.36 -36.31
C ASN A 503 9.36 -16.98 -36.63
N GLU A 504 10.29 -17.11 -35.67
CA GLU A 504 11.72 -16.87 -35.90
C GLU A 504 12.33 -17.97 -36.77
N ALA A 505 11.98 -19.23 -36.51
CA ALA A 505 12.41 -20.36 -37.34
C ALA A 505 11.92 -20.20 -38.78
N ASP A 506 10.65 -19.87 -39.00
CA ASP A 506 10.08 -19.66 -40.33
C ASP A 506 10.75 -18.49 -41.07
N GLN A 507 11.10 -17.41 -40.35
CA GLN A 507 11.84 -16.28 -40.92
C GLN A 507 13.26 -16.65 -41.33
N GLN A 508 13.93 -17.47 -40.52
CA GLN A 508 15.25 -17.98 -40.82
C GLN A 508 15.24 -18.89 -42.06
N ILE A 509 14.27 -19.81 -42.13
CA ILE A 509 14.06 -20.69 -43.30
C ILE A 509 13.81 -19.84 -44.55
N ALA A 510 12.89 -18.87 -44.51
CA ALA A 510 12.60 -18.01 -45.65
C ALA A 510 13.83 -17.17 -46.09
N HIS A 511 14.69 -16.76 -45.16
CA HIS A 511 15.91 -16.04 -45.48
C HIS A 511 16.98 -16.95 -46.09
N GLU A 512 17.10 -18.19 -45.61
CA GLU A 512 17.98 -19.22 -46.19
C GLU A 512 17.52 -19.65 -47.58
N GLU A 513 16.22 -19.83 -47.81
CA GLU A 513 15.64 -20.09 -49.14
C GLU A 513 15.93 -18.96 -50.12
N ARG A 514 15.82 -17.69 -49.69
CA ARG A 514 16.19 -16.53 -50.52
C ARG A 514 17.69 -16.50 -50.85
N ARG A 515 18.55 -16.86 -49.90
CA ARG A 515 20.01 -16.96 -50.13
C ARG A 515 20.40 -18.17 -50.98
N GLY A 516 19.68 -19.28 -50.85
CA GLY A 516 19.84 -20.49 -51.65
C GLY A 516 19.39 -20.28 -53.10
N GLY A 517 18.24 -19.62 -53.32
CA GLY A 517 17.76 -19.24 -54.65
C GLY A 517 18.67 -18.23 -55.36
N ALA A 518 19.36 -17.36 -54.62
CA ALA A 518 20.37 -16.45 -55.17
C ALA A 518 21.65 -17.18 -55.64
N ARG A 519 21.91 -18.42 -55.19
CA ARG A 519 23.03 -19.25 -55.66
C ARG A 519 22.68 -20.14 -56.87
N SER A 520 21.40 -20.44 -57.10
CA SER A 520 20.96 -21.19 -58.29
C SER A 520 20.55 -20.30 -59.47
N GLY A 521 20.28 -19.02 -59.22
CA GLY A 521 20.02 -18.02 -60.26
C GLY A 521 21.30 -17.51 -60.91
N LEU A 522 21.75 -18.17 -61.99
CA LEU A 522 22.58 -17.51 -63.00
C LEU A 522 21.86 -16.22 -63.41
N SER A 523 22.39 -15.08 -62.95
CA SER A 523 22.00 -13.76 -63.45
C SER A 523 22.22 -13.78 -64.97
N GLN A 524 21.16 -13.94 -65.74
CA GLN A 524 21.14 -13.50 -67.13
C GLN A 524 21.31 -11.98 -67.11
N ARG A 525 22.57 -11.54 -67.04
CA ARG A 525 22.96 -10.18 -67.38
C ARG A 525 22.40 -9.95 -68.79
N ALA A 526 21.39 -9.09 -68.91
CA ALA A 526 20.89 -8.65 -70.20
C ALA A 526 22.10 -8.22 -71.06
N GLN A 527 22.40 -8.97 -72.12
CA GLN A 527 23.51 -8.66 -73.01
C GLN A 527 23.28 -7.27 -73.57
N ARG A 528 24.26 -6.37 -73.39
CA ARG A 528 24.17 -4.99 -73.88
C ARG A 528 24.03 -5.02 -75.40
N ARG A 529 22.93 -4.46 -75.90
CA ARG A 529 22.62 -4.30 -77.32
C ARG A 529 23.15 -2.95 -77.81
N CYS A 530 23.66 -2.92 -79.03
CA CYS A 530 24.09 -1.71 -79.71
C CYS A 530 22.90 -0.76 -79.86
N THR A 531 23.04 0.52 -79.52
CA THR A 531 21.94 1.48 -79.60
C THR A 531 21.57 1.89 -81.02
N ARG A 532 22.42 1.61 -82.03
CA ARG A 532 22.14 1.85 -83.46
C ARG A 532 21.35 0.71 -84.12
N CYS A 533 21.81 -0.55 -84.00
CA CYS A 533 21.18 -1.70 -84.69
C CYS A 533 20.44 -2.70 -83.75
N LYS A 534 20.50 -2.50 -82.43
CA LYS A 534 19.88 -3.37 -81.40
C LYS A 534 20.42 -4.82 -81.33
N GLU A 535 21.54 -5.12 -81.99
CA GLU A 535 22.24 -6.41 -81.87
C GLU A 535 23.23 -6.47 -80.70
N THR A 536 23.49 -7.67 -80.18
CA THR A 536 24.44 -7.92 -79.08
C THR A 536 25.86 -8.19 -79.63
N GLY A 537 26.90 -7.76 -78.91
CA GLY A 537 28.30 -8.11 -79.25
C GLY A 537 29.19 -6.95 -79.70
N HIS A 538 28.63 -5.76 -79.91
CA HIS A 538 29.36 -4.53 -80.23
C HIS A 538 28.61 -3.30 -79.68
N ASN A 539 29.25 -2.12 -79.70
CA ASN A 539 28.65 -0.87 -79.25
C ASN A 539 28.44 0.12 -80.41
N SER A 540 27.73 1.23 -80.17
CA SER A 540 27.35 2.18 -81.22
C SER A 540 28.51 2.86 -81.94
N ARG A 541 29.72 2.88 -81.34
CA ARG A 541 30.93 3.47 -81.94
C ARG A 541 31.60 2.54 -82.94
N THR A 542 31.32 1.24 -82.88
CA THR A 542 31.86 0.22 -83.79
C THR A 542 30.77 -0.41 -84.65
N CYS A 543 29.64 0.29 -84.81
CA CYS A 543 28.48 -0.19 -85.54
C CYS A 543 28.54 0.26 -87.01
N ASN A 544 28.63 -0.71 -87.93
CA ASN A 544 28.80 -0.45 -89.36
C ASN A 544 27.50 -0.11 -90.11
N THR A 545 26.35 -0.06 -89.44
CA THR A 545 25.08 0.31 -90.07
C THR A 545 24.85 1.83 -90.02
N ASN A 546 24.97 2.49 -91.16
CA ASN A 546 24.52 3.87 -91.38
C ASN A 546 23.07 3.86 -91.88
N THR A 547 22.10 3.79 -90.98
CA THR A 547 20.70 4.10 -91.31
C THR A 547 20.45 5.58 -91.09
N ILE A 548 20.60 6.35 -92.17
CA ILE A 548 19.93 7.64 -92.36
C ILE A 548 18.49 7.28 -92.70
N ASN A 549 17.52 7.75 -91.91
CA ASN A 549 16.16 7.94 -92.41
C ASN A 549 15.69 9.32 -91.99
N ILE A 550 15.52 10.13 -93.03
CA ILE A 550 14.78 11.39 -93.11
C ILE A 550 13.31 11.02 -93.34
N GLU A 551 12.43 11.90 -92.86
CA GLU A 551 10.95 11.92 -92.85
C GLU A 551 10.23 11.14 -91.73
#